data_AF-A0A194WTT3-F1
#
_entry.id   AF-A0A194WTT3-F1
#
_cell.length_a   1.000
_cell.length_b   1.000
_cell.length_c   1.000
_cell.angle_alpha   90.00
_cell.angle_beta   90.00
_cell.angle_gamma   90.00
#
_symmetry.space_group_name_H-M   'P 1'
#
loop_
_entity.id
_entity.type
_entity.pdbx_description
1 polymer ?
#
loop_
_entity_poly.entity_id
_entity_poly.type
_entity_poly.pdbx_seq_one_letter_code
_entity_poly.pdbx_strand_id
1 'polypeptide(L)'
;MVVFALIIINKAGGLIYQRDFAEGLNKLSINDYLVLAGTFHGVHAITTRLNPLHQHNLPPSTSDVRPDPPSGIEVLETENFRLQCFSTLTGTKFLLFTEPQQPNVDKIVGRIYELYSDYVMKNPFYQLEMPVRCESFDRKLVQYVRPLNSR
;
A
#
# COMPACT_ATOMS: atom_id res chain seq x y z
N MET A 1 -14.45 13.68 1.39
CA MET A 1 -13.59 12.61 1.96
C MET A 1 -13.71 11.39 1.08
N VAL A 2 -12.71 11.15 0.23
CA VAL A 2 -12.77 10.15 -0.82
C VAL A 2 -11.52 9.28 -0.84
N VAL A 3 -11.72 7.97 -0.93
CA VAL A 3 -10.69 7.01 -1.33
C VAL A 3 -10.78 6.85 -2.85
N PHE A 4 -9.73 7.23 -3.56
CA PHE A 4 -9.70 7.22 -5.02
C PHE A 4 -9.34 5.84 -5.58
N ALA A 5 -8.22 5.27 -5.15
CA ALA A 5 -7.70 4.03 -5.72
C ALA A 5 -6.82 3.25 -4.72
N LEU A 6 -6.75 1.93 -4.92
CA LEU A 6 -5.81 1.04 -4.26
C LEU A 6 -4.90 0.40 -5.30
N ILE A 7 -3.60 0.42 -5.02
CA ILE A 7 -2.58 -0.31 -5.77
C ILE A 7 -1.85 -1.23 -4.79
N ILE A 8 -1.63 -2.49 -5.17
CA ILE A 8 -0.83 -3.45 -4.39
C ILE A 8 0.38 -3.84 -5.22
N ILE A 9 1.55 -3.66 -4.63
CA ILE A 9 2.84 -3.97 -5.22
C ILE A 9 3.44 -5.14 -4.43
N ASN A 10 3.91 -6.15 -5.15
CA ASN A 10 4.53 -7.33 -4.56
C ASN A 10 5.94 -7.01 -4.01
N LYS A 11 6.60 -8.00 -3.41
CA LYS A 11 7.90 -7.78 -2.77
C LYS A 11 9.01 -7.45 -3.77
N ALA A 12 8.84 -7.88 -5.03
CA ALA A 12 9.77 -7.63 -6.13
C ALA A 12 9.52 -6.30 -6.86
N GLY A 13 8.53 -5.50 -6.43
CA GLY A 13 8.20 -4.23 -7.06
C GLY A 13 7.25 -4.33 -8.25
N GLY A 14 6.68 -5.50 -8.51
CA GLY A 14 5.67 -5.72 -9.55
C GLY A 14 4.27 -5.35 -9.08
N LEU A 15 3.48 -4.75 -9.96
CA LEU A 15 2.06 -4.50 -9.75
C LEU A 15 1.30 -5.84 -9.73
N ILE A 16 0.58 -6.13 -8.64
CA ILE A 16 -0.27 -7.33 -8.55
C ILE A 16 -1.75 -7.01 -8.44
N TYR A 17 -2.12 -5.79 -8.07
CA TYR A 17 -3.52 -5.37 -8.01
C TYR A 17 -3.66 -3.87 -8.22
N GLN A 18 -4.68 -3.46 -8.96
CA GLN A 18 -5.09 -2.07 -9.10
C GLN A 18 -6.61 -2.01 -9.12
N ARG A 19 -7.18 -1.04 -8.39
CA ARG A 19 -8.61 -0.78 -8.38
C ARG A 19 -8.91 0.67 -8.08
N ASP A 20 -9.77 1.25 -8.90
CA ASP A 20 -10.36 2.57 -8.65
C ASP A 20 -11.71 2.43 -7.93
N PHE A 21 -11.99 3.35 -7.01
CA PHE A 21 -13.22 3.42 -6.22
C PHE A 21 -14.00 4.72 -6.43
N ALA A 22 -13.34 5.76 -6.95
CA ALA A 22 -13.96 7.05 -7.24
C ALA A 22 -13.26 7.72 -8.44
N GLU A 23 -13.96 8.67 -9.06
CA GLU A 23 -13.37 9.57 -10.04
C GLU A 23 -12.54 10.66 -9.35
N GLY A 24 -11.68 11.35 -10.11
CA GLY A 24 -10.83 12.43 -9.60
C GLY A 24 -9.34 12.23 -9.87
N LEU A 25 -8.93 11.01 -10.20
CA LEU A 25 -7.59 10.72 -10.72
C LEU A 25 -7.65 10.37 -12.21
N ASN A 26 -6.60 10.75 -12.94
CA ASN A 26 -6.45 10.35 -14.33
C ASN A 26 -6.25 8.84 -14.42
N LYS A 27 -7.03 8.19 -15.29
CA LYS A 27 -6.88 6.76 -15.58
C LYS A 27 -5.62 6.56 -16.41
N LEU A 28 -4.74 5.71 -15.90
CA LEU A 28 -3.50 5.34 -16.59
C LEU A 28 -3.71 4.07 -17.41
N SER A 29 -2.84 3.84 -18.39
CA SER A 29 -2.79 2.53 -19.05
C SER A 29 -2.24 1.47 -18.10
N ILE A 30 -2.48 0.19 -18.38
CA ILE A 30 -1.93 -0.91 -17.57
C ILE A 30 -0.39 -0.85 -17.53
N ASN A 31 0.25 -0.48 -18.65
CA ASN A 31 1.70 -0.35 -18.73
C ASN A 31 2.20 0.79 -17.84
N ASP A 32 1.48 1.91 -17.79
CA ASP A 32 1.84 3.04 -16.94
C ASP A 32 1.69 2.69 -15.45
N TYR A 33 0.68 1.91 -15.06
CA TYR A 33 0.58 1.38 -13.68
C TYR A 33 1.73 0.43 -13.34
N LEU A 34 2.16 -0.41 -14.29
CA LEU A 34 3.33 -1.28 -14.11
C LEU A 34 4.61 -0.45 -13.89
N VAL A 35 4.81 0.59 -14.70
CA VAL A 35 5.92 1.53 -14.53
C VAL A 35 5.82 2.25 -13.18
N LEU A 36 4.65 2.77 -12.81
CA LEU A 36 4.40 3.44 -11.54
C LEU A 36 4.75 2.55 -10.35
N ALA A 37 4.35 1.28 -10.37
CA ALA A 37 4.67 0.33 -9.32
C ALA A 37 6.19 0.12 -9.17
N GLY A 38 6.90 -0.10 -10.29
CA GLY A 38 8.34 -0.26 -10.30
C GLY A 38 9.08 1.01 -9.83
N THR A 39 8.65 2.18 -10.31
CA THR A 39 9.21 3.48 -9.90
C THR A 39 9.00 3.71 -8.40
N PHE A 40 7.78 3.51 -7.89
CA PHE A 40 7.50 3.67 -6.47
C PHE A 40 8.34 2.70 -5.63
N HIS A 41 8.47 1.45 -6.05
CA HIS A 41 9.30 0.47 -5.36
C HIS A 41 10.77 0.93 -5.27
N GLY A 42 11.32 1.49 -6.35
CA GLY A 42 12.65 2.10 -6.37
C GLY A 42 12.75 3.31 -5.43
N VAL A 43 11.78 4.23 -5.46
CA VAL A 43 11.73 5.40 -4.54
C VAL A 43 11.68 4.95 -3.08
N HIS A 44 10.89 3.91 -2.77
CA HIS A 44 10.82 3.34 -1.44
C HIS A 44 12.17 2.79 -0.98
N ALA A 45 12.89 2.05 -1.83
CA ALA A 45 14.23 1.57 -1.49
C ALA A 45 15.26 2.71 -1.31
N ILE A 46 15.19 3.76 -2.13
CA ILE A 46 16.08 4.93 -2.02
C ILE A 46 15.82 5.66 -0.70
N THR A 47 14.55 5.94 -0.40
CA THR A 47 14.16 6.68 0.82
C THR A 47 14.51 5.94 2.10
N THR A 48 14.46 4.60 2.11
CA THR A 48 15.00 3.79 3.22
C THR A 48 16.49 4.06 3.47
N ARG A 49 17.29 4.25 2.41
CA ARG A 49 18.74 4.52 2.53
C ARG A 49 19.06 5.97 2.85
N LEU A 50 18.17 6.90 2.50
CA LEU A 50 18.31 8.32 2.83
C LEU A 50 17.97 8.62 4.29
N ASN A 51 17.53 7.63 5.08
CA ASN A 51 17.23 7.82 6.50
C ASN A 51 18.47 8.36 7.24
N PRO A 52 18.44 9.61 7.74
CA PRO A 52 19.59 10.25 8.37
C PRO A 52 19.93 9.61 9.73
N LEU A 53 18.99 8.86 10.32
CA LEU A 53 19.14 8.20 11.61
C LEU A 53 19.67 6.76 11.48
N HIS A 54 20.51 6.47 10.48
CA HIS A 54 21.22 5.19 10.42
C HIS A 54 21.80 4.90 11.81
N GLN A 55 21.34 3.79 12.40
CA GLN A 55 21.54 3.39 13.79
C GLN A 55 23.01 3.04 14.10
N HIS A 56 23.94 3.92 13.77
CA HIS A 56 25.36 3.71 14.04
C HIS A 56 25.68 3.92 15.53
N ASN A 57 24.84 4.64 16.29
CA ASN A 57 25.18 5.08 17.66
C ASN A 57 24.11 4.81 18.73
N LEU A 58 23.20 3.86 18.54
CA LEU A 58 22.32 3.43 19.64
C LEU A 58 23.09 2.42 20.51
N PRO A 59 23.24 2.66 21.83
CA PRO A 59 23.79 1.64 22.72
C PRO A 59 22.94 0.36 22.61
N PRO A 60 23.53 -0.84 22.81
CA PRO A 60 22.77 -2.08 22.79
C PRO A 60 21.61 -1.94 23.76
N SER A 61 20.38 -1.84 23.23
CA SER A 61 19.19 -1.67 24.03
C SER A 61 19.02 -2.92 24.88
N THR A 62 18.98 -2.76 26.20
CA THR A 62 18.67 -3.80 27.19
C THR A 62 17.20 -4.24 27.18
N SER A 63 16.43 -3.80 26.18
CA SER A 63 15.06 -4.20 25.92
C SER A 63 15.02 -5.23 24.79
N ASP A 64 14.36 -6.37 25.02
CA ASP A 64 14.02 -7.43 24.05
C ASP A 64 13.18 -6.95 22.84
N VAL A 65 13.02 -5.65 22.66
CA VAL A 65 12.29 -5.03 21.57
C VAL A 65 13.26 -4.82 20.41
N ARG A 66 13.17 -5.71 19.41
CA ARG A 66 13.87 -5.56 18.14
C ARG A 66 13.55 -4.17 17.56
N PRO A 67 14.55 -3.32 17.27
CA PRO A 67 14.28 -2.03 16.64
C PRO A 67 13.55 -2.24 15.31
N ASP A 68 12.53 -1.42 15.06
CA ASP A 68 11.81 -1.45 13.80
C ASP A 68 12.79 -1.17 12.64
N PRO A 69 12.75 -1.97 11.56
CA PRO A 69 13.61 -1.74 10.42
C PRO A 69 13.33 -0.35 9.83
N PRO A 70 14.34 0.34 9.28
CA PRO A 70 14.14 1.62 8.64
C PRO A 70 13.07 1.49 7.54
N SER A 71 12.03 2.30 7.65
CA SER A 71 10.93 2.34 6.69
C SER A 71 11.29 3.26 5.51
N GLY A 72 10.82 2.92 4.30
CA GLY A 72 10.93 3.80 3.13
C GLY A 72 9.84 4.88 3.13
N ILE A 73 9.53 5.45 1.97
CA ILE A 73 8.43 6.42 1.83
C ILE A 73 7.10 5.82 2.31
N GLU A 74 6.45 6.51 3.25
CA GLU A 74 5.16 6.12 3.85
C GLU A 74 4.01 7.03 3.41
N VAL A 75 4.29 8.32 3.20
CA VAL A 75 3.28 9.31 2.81
C VAL A 75 3.84 10.20 1.72
N LEU A 76 3.05 10.42 0.67
CA LEU A 76 3.26 11.43 -0.34
C LEU A 76 1.97 12.24 -0.46
N GLU A 77 2.04 13.53 -0.15
CA GLU A 77 0.89 14.43 -0.16
C GLU A 77 1.08 15.49 -1.24
N THR A 78 0.00 15.78 -1.96
CA THR A 78 -0.10 16.81 -2.99
C THR A 78 -1.36 17.63 -2.73
N GLU A 79 -1.57 18.71 -3.48
CA GLU A 79 -2.79 19.51 -3.40
C GLU A 79 -4.06 18.71 -3.75
N ASN A 80 -3.94 17.71 -4.63
CA ASN A 80 -5.09 16.98 -5.19
C ASN A 80 -5.33 15.63 -4.52
N PHE A 81 -4.26 14.98 -4.06
CA PHE A 81 -4.37 13.66 -3.44
C PHE A 81 -3.25 13.42 -2.42
N ARG A 82 -3.53 12.50 -1.49
CA ARG A 82 -2.58 11.89 -0.59
C ARG A 82 -2.44 10.40 -0.91
N LEU A 83 -1.20 9.98 -1.13
CA LEU A 83 -0.79 8.60 -1.27
C LEU A 83 -0.23 8.10 0.07
N GLN A 84 -0.89 7.12 0.66
CA GLN A 84 -0.43 6.39 1.83
C GLN A 84 0.18 5.05 1.39
N CYS A 85 1.40 4.77 1.81
CA CYS A 85 2.08 3.51 1.58
C CYS A 85 2.21 2.72 2.88
N PHE A 86 1.52 1.59 2.95
CA PHE A 86 1.70 0.60 4.00
C PHE A 86 2.56 -0.56 3.48
N SER A 87 3.77 -0.70 4.01
CA SER A 87 4.66 -1.81 3.71
C SER A 87 4.54 -2.89 4.77
N THR A 88 4.24 -4.12 4.36
CA THR A 88 4.16 -5.28 5.25
C THR A 88 5.55 -5.84 5.54
N LEU A 89 5.69 -6.59 6.64
CA LEU A 89 6.94 -7.31 6.97
C LEU A 89 7.34 -8.36 5.91
N THR A 90 6.38 -8.84 5.11
CA THR A 90 6.65 -9.77 3.99
C THR A 90 7.08 -9.05 2.71
N GLY A 91 7.12 -7.71 2.71
CA GLY A 91 7.60 -6.87 1.61
C GLY A 91 6.53 -6.38 0.64
N THR A 92 5.27 -6.84 0.78
CA THR A 92 4.13 -6.38 -0.02
C THR A 92 3.75 -4.96 0.40
N LYS A 93 3.48 -4.07 -0.57
CA LYS A 93 3.16 -2.66 -0.34
C LYS A 93 1.76 -2.35 -0.81
N PHE A 94 0.99 -1.68 0.04
CA PHE A 94 -0.36 -1.20 -0.23
C PHE A 94 -0.31 0.31 -0.38
N LEU A 95 -0.60 0.78 -1.58
CA LEU A 95 -0.63 2.18 -1.95
C LEU A 95 -2.09 2.62 -2.05
N LEU A 96 -2.53 3.43 -1.08
CA LEU A 96 -3.89 3.96 -1.04
C LEU A 96 -3.87 5.43 -1.42
N PHE A 97 -4.59 5.76 -2.49
CA PHE A 97 -4.80 7.13 -2.93
C PHE A 97 -6.11 7.65 -2.36
N THR A 98 -6.03 8.81 -1.72
CA THR A 98 -7.13 9.45 -1.01
C THR A 98 -7.10 10.96 -1.24
N GLU A 99 -8.18 11.64 -0.91
CA GLU A 99 -8.19 13.10 -0.75
C GLU A 99 -7.26 13.51 0.41
N PRO A 100 -6.53 14.64 0.36
CA PRO A 100 -5.54 15.00 1.37
C PRO A 100 -6.09 15.04 2.80
N GLN A 101 -7.35 15.46 2.98
CA GLN A 101 -8.00 15.58 4.28
C GLN A 101 -8.66 14.27 4.76
N GLN A 102 -8.43 13.14 4.08
CA GLN A 102 -9.01 11.85 4.47
C GLN A 102 -8.52 11.41 5.86
N PRO A 103 -9.42 11.20 6.85
CA PRO A 103 -9.02 10.79 8.19
C PRO A 103 -8.83 9.27 8.27
N ASN A 104 -8.06 8.83 9.27
CA ASN A 104 -7.89 7.41 9.63
C ASN A 104 -7.35 6.52 8.48
N VAL A 105 -6.53 7.05 7.59
CA VAL A 105 -6.01 6.31 6.42
C VAL A 105 -5.28 5.02 6.84
N ASP A 106 -4.49 5.04 7.91
CA ASP A 106 -3.79 3.85 8.41
C ASP A 106 -4.74 2.72 8.82
N LYS A 107 -5.88 3.05 9.45
CA LYS A 107 -6.90 2.05 9.81
C LYS A 107 -7.58 1.47 8.57
N ILE A 108 -7.81 2.31 7.56
CA ILE A 108 -8.39 1.87 6.28
C ILE A 108 -7.45 0.89 5.60
N VAL A 109 -6.16 1.23 5.48
CA VAL A 109 -5.18 0.35 4.84
C VAL A 109 -4.93 -0.93 5.64
N GLY A 110 -4.88 -0.85 6.98
CA GLY A 110 -4.81 -2.03 7.85
C GLY A 110 -5.97 -2.99 7.61
N ARG A 111 -7.20 -2.47 7.51
CA ARG A 111 -8.38 -3.30 7.20
C ARG A 111 -8.34 -3.89 5.79
N ILE A 112 -7.80 -3.17 4.81
CA ILE A 112 -7.57 -3.70 3.45
C ILE A 112 -6.56 -4.85 3.48
N TYR A 113 -5.49 -4.72 4.27
CA TYR A 113 -4.50 -5.79 4.44
C TYR A 113 -5.10 -7.05 5.09
N GLU A 114 -5.99 -6.89 6.07
CA GLU A 114 -6.74 -8.02 6.64
C GLU A 114 -7.59 -8.72 5.57
N LEU A 115 -8.33 -7.96 4.76
CA LEU A 115 -9.11 -8.53 3.64
C LEU A 115 -8.21 -9.24 2.62
N TYR A 116 -7.06 -8.67 2.27
CA TYR A 116 -6.09 -9.32 1.38
C TYR A 116 -5.61 -10.64 1.97
N SER A 117 -5.29 -10.65 3.27
CA SER A 117 -4.84 -11.85 3.97
C SER A 117 -5.93 -12.93 4.00
N ASP A 118 -7.18 -12.55 4.23
CA ASP A 118 -8.29 -13.51 4.33
C ASP A 118 -8.73 -14.09 2.99
N TYR A 119 -8.78 -13.28 1.93
CA TYR A 119 -9.36 -13.72 0.65
C TYR A 119 -8.32 -14.07 -0.41
N VAL A 120 -7.12 -13.48 -0.36
CA VAL A 120 -6.06 -13.73 -1.33
C VAL A 120 -5.08 -14.77 -0.78
N MET A 121 -4.51 -14.55 0.41
CA MET A 121 -3.49 -15.45 0.96
C MET A 121 -4.03 -16.82 1.38
N LYS A 122 -5.32 -16.90 1.76
CA LYS A 122 -5.97 -18.20 2.09
C LYS A 122 -6.55 -18.91 0.86
N ASN A 123 -6.47 -18.32 -0.34
CA ASN A 123 -6.94 -18.99 -1.55
C ASN A 123 -5.87 -19.98 -2.06
N PRO A 124 -6.11 -21.30 -2.03
CA PRO A 124 -5.11 -22.30 -2.42
C PRO A 124 -4.74 -22.24 -3.90
N PHE A 125 -5.54 -21.57 -4.73
CA PHE A 125 -5.27 -21.41 -6.16
C PHE A 125 -4.52 -20.11 -6.50
N TYR A 126 -4.29 -19.25 -5.51
CA TYR A 126 -3.52 -18.02 -5.73
C TYR A 126 -2.02 -18.33 -5.72
N GLN A 127 -1.35 -17.96 -6.80
CA GLN A 127 0.11 -18.01 -6.88
C GLN A 127 0.68 -16.69 -6.37
N LEU A 128 1.62 -16.77 -5.42
CA LEU A 128 2.29 -15.59 -4.87
C LEU A 128 2.99 -14.80 -5.97
N GLU A 129 3.09 -13.49 -5.78
CA GLU A 129 3.72 -12.53 -6.70
C GLU A 129 3.02 -12.35 -8.05
N MET A 130 1.97 -13.10 -8.35
CA MET A 130 1.16 -12.99 -9.57
C MET A 130 -0.01 -12.02 -9.40
N PRO A 131 -0.60 -11.49 -10.48
CA PRO A 131 -1.77 -10.62 -10.39
C PRO A 131 -2.93 -11.26 -9.62
N VAL A 132 -3.50 -10.51 -8.67
CA VAL A 132 -4.63 -10.92 -7.84
C VAL A 132 -5.89 -10.92 -8.68
N ARG A 133 -6.41 -12.12 -8.97
CA ARG A 133 -7.70 -12.33 -9.65
C ARG A 133 -8.65 -13.06 -8.72
N CYS A 134 -9.08 -12.40 -7.65
CA CYS A 134 -9.94 -12.98 -6.62
C CYS A 134 -11.23 -12.16 -6.49
N GLU A 135 -12.32 -12.63 -7.11
CA GLU A 135 -13.60 -11.92 -7.10
C GLU A 135 -14.16 -11.70 -5.68
N SER A 136 -13.90 -12.65 -4.77
CA SER A 136 -14.34 -12.52 -3.38
C SER A 136 -13.63 -11.39 -2.65
N PHE A 137 -12.33 -11.20 -2.93
CA PHE A 137 -11.56 -10.06 -2.43
C PHE A 137 -12.12 -8.75 -3.00
N ASP A 138 -12.27 -8.66 -4.32
CA ASP A 138 -12.76 -7.46 -5.00
C ASP A 138 -14.13 -7.01 -4.46
N ARG A 139 -15.06 -7.94 -4.34
CA ARG A 139 -16.40 -7.68 -3.83
C ARG A 139 -16.37 -7.15 -2.39
N LYS A 140 -15.57 -7.76 -1.52
CA LYS A 140 -15.48 -7.37 -0.10
C LYS A 140 -14.77 -6.03 0.09
N LEU A 141 -13.75 -5.79 -0.73
CA LEU A 141 -13.03 -4.52 -0.77
C LEU A 141 -13.96 -3.38 -1.21
N VAL A 142 -14.73 -3.56 -2.29
CA VAL A 142 -15.72 -2.56 -2.73
C VAL A 142 -16.81 -2.35 -1.68
N GLN A 143 -17.31 -3.42 -1.06
CA GLN A 143 -18.30 -3.33 0.02
C GLN A 143 -17.78 -2.52 1.22
N TYR A 144 -16.48 -2.63 1.52
CA TYR A 144 -15.84 -1.91 2.61
C TYR A 144 -15.58 -0.43 2.27
N VAL A 145 -15.09 -0.13 1.06
CA VAL A 145 -14.69 1.23 0.67
C VAL A 145 -15.89 2.11 0.30
N ARG A 146 -16.95 1.55 -0.31
CA ARG A 146 -18.10 2.33 -0.79
C ARG A 146 -18.75 3.23 0.27
N PRO A 147 -19.02 2.77 1.51
CA PRO A 147 -19.55 3.63 2.57
C PRO A 147 -18.58 4.75 3.02
N LEU A 148 -17.26 4.58 2.82
CA LEU A 148 -16.28 5.60 3.16
C LEU A 148 -16.35 6.79 2.20
N ASN A 149 -16.66 6.54 0.93
CA ASN A 149 -16.79 7.56 -0.11
C ASN A 149 -18.18 8.22 -0.16
N SER A 150 -19.14 7.71 0.60
CA SER A 150 -20.54 8.21 0.62
C SER A 150 -20.83 9.10 1.84
N ARG A 151 -19.80 9.45 2.62
CA ARG A 151 -19.86 10.30 3.82
C ARG A 151 -19.28 11.67 3.52
#